data_AF-A0A7W1XC77-F1
#
_entry.id   AF-A0A7W1XC77-F1
#
_cell.length_a   1.000
_cell.length_b   1.000
_cell.length_c   1.000
_cell.angle_alpha   90.00
_cell.angle_beta   90.00
_cell.angle_gamma   90.00
#
_symmetry.space_group_name_H-M   'P 1'
#
loop_
_entity.id
_entity.type
_entity.pdbx_description
1 polymer ?
#
loop_
_entity_poly.entity_id
_entity_poly.type
_entity_poly.pdbx_seq_one_letter_code
_entity_poly.pdbx_strand_id
1 'polypeptide(L)'
;MAKSEISFKVQIDANTYDFFKKESPQKLKEARQKAVEAAGMVWSDEAKRIIRDEDHIDTGLYINSIGYRTSFPPRHKSGRGVREVTEEDIVYELEEREDVTRLAIGSNVSYASELEKRYHIMAKALDQGESRMKQVVEFQVRKVLGN
;
A
#
# COMPACT_ATOMS: atom_id res chain seq x y z
N MET A 1 4.82 15.85 -7.76
CA MET A 1 3.89 15.29 -6.75
C MET A 1 4.56 15.42 -5.40
N ALA A 2 3.87 15.91 -4.38
CA ALA A 2 4.39 15.83 -3.02
C ALA A 2 4.51 14.34 -2.68
N LYS A 3 5.73 13.86 -2.40
CA LYS A 3 5.93 12.50 -1.91
C LYS A 3 5.56 12.51 -0.43
N SER A 4 4.36 12.05 -0.10
CA SER A 4 4.00 11.74 1.27
C SER A 4 4.70 10.44 1.67
N GLU A 5 5.67 10.52 2.57
CA GLU A 5 6.35 9.35 3.15
C GLU A 5 5.73 9.06 4.52
N ILE A 6 5.28 7.82 4.73
CA ILE A 6 4.94 7.31 6.06
C ILE A 6 6.05 6.38 6.53
N SER A 7 6.43 6.52 7.79
CA SER A 7 7.42 5.66 8.44
C SER A 7 6.77 4.93 9.61
N PHE A 8 6.95 3.60 9.64
CA PHE A 8 6.55 2.77 10.76
C PHE A 8 7.77 2.41 11.60
N LYS A 9 7.68 2.64 12.91
CA LYS A 9 8.71 2.21 13.88
C LYS A 9 8.13 1.09 14.72
N VAL A 10 8.63 -0.12 14.52
CA VAL A 10 8.26 -1.29 15.35
C VAL A 10 9.36 -1.52 16.37
N GLN A 11 8.98 -1.55 17.64
CA GLN A 11 9.90 -1.90 18.72
C GLN A 11 9.87 -3.42 18.92
N ILE A 12 11.06 -4.01 18.91
CA ILE A 12 11.32 -5.40 19.30
C ILE A 12 12.35 -5.39 20.43
N ASP A 13 12.32 -6.39 21.30
CA ASP A 13 13.30 -6.48 22.36
C ASP A 13 14.71 -6.70 21.78
N ALA A 14 15.72 -6.17 22.47
CA ALA A 14 17.09 -6.20 21.97
C ALA A 14 17.62 -7.64 21.80
N ASN A 15 17.24 -8.56 22.69
CA ASN A 15 17.70 -9.95 22.62
C ASN A 15 17.15 -10.66 21.38
N THR A 16 15.87 -10.47 21.07
CA THR A 16 15.23 -10.98 19.84
C THR A 16 15.88 -10.37 18.60
N TYR A 17 16.12 -9.06 18.60
CA TYR A 17 16.79 -8.40 17.46
C TYR A 17 18.20 -8.96 17.23
N ASP A 18 19.01 -9.05 18.27
CA ASP A 18 20.38 -9.53 18.18
C ASP A 18 20.44 -11.02 17.77
N PHE A 19 19.52 -11.83 18.28
CA PHE A 19 19.37 -13.23 17.87
C PHE A 19 19.10 -13.32 16.37
N PHE A 20 18.07 -12.65 15.86
CA PHE A 20 17.74 -12.73 14.44
C PHE A 20 18.79 -12.07 13.56
N LYS A 21 19.43 -10.99 14.00
CA LYS A 21 20.51 -10.35 13.26
C LYS A 21 21.69 -11.29 13.04
N LYS A 22 22.02 -12.11 14.03
CA LYS A 22 23.15 -13.05 13.97
C LYS A 22 22.78 -14.37 13.30
N GLU A 23 21.68 -14.98 13.72
CA GLU A 23 21.35 -16.37 13.38
C GLU A 23 20.46 -16.47 12.13
N SER A 24 19.66 -15.43 11.81
CA SER A 24 18.71 -15.46 10.69
C SER A 24 18.35 -14.05 10.18
N PRO A 25 19.31 -13.28 9.64
CA PRO A 25 19.07 -11.90 9.20
C PRO A 25 18.00 -11.81 8.10
N GLN A 26 17.79 -12.88 7.34
CA GLN A 26 16.72 -12.98 6.34
C GLN A 26 15.33 -12.85 6.97
N LYS A 27 15.11 -13.29 8.22
CA LYS A 27 13.82 -13.13 8.91
C LYS A 27 13.52 -11.67 9.26
N LEU A 28 14.53 -10.88 9.64
CA LEU A 28 14.34 -9.44 9.84
C LEU A 28 13.98 -8.75 8.53
N LYS A 29 14.60 -9.17 7.43
CA LYS A 29 14.27 -8.67 6.10
C LYS A 29 12.83 -9.04 5.70
N GLU A 30 12.47 -10.31 5.82
CA GLU A 30 11.12 -10.81 5.53
C GLU A 30 10.07 -10.09 6.39
N ALA A 31 10.34 -9.88 7.68
CA ALA A 31 9.45 -9.14 8.57
C ALA A 31 9.19 -7.71 8.07
N ARG A 32 10.23 -7.00 7.62
CA ARG A 32 10.08 -5.65 7.06
C ARG A 32 9.30 -5.65 5.76
N GLN A 33 9.59 -6.59 4.85
CA GLN A 33 8.84 -6.75 3.60
C GLN A 33 7.35 -6.96 3.89
N LYS A 34 7.02 -7.98 4.69
CA LYS A 34 5.64 -8.32 5.04
C LYS A 34 4.91 -7.17 5.74
N ALA A 35 5.63 -6.41 6.57
CA ALA A 35 5.09 -5.22 7.21
C ALA A 35 4.70 -4.13 6.20
N VAL A 36 5.61 -3.71 5.31
CA VAL A 36 5.31 -2.64 4.34
C VAL A 36 4.29 -3.09 3.29
N GLU A 37 4.31 -4.36 2.88
CA GLU A 37 3.30 -4.95 1.99
C GLU A 37 1.91 -4.88 2.63
N ALA A 38 1.78 -5.33 3.89
CA ALA A 38 0.52 -5.32 4.59
C ALA A 38 -0.02 -3.89 4.83
N ALA A 39 0.86 -2.94 5.18
CA ALA A 39 0.48 -1.53 5.26
C ALA A 39 0.01 -0.99 3.90
N GLY A 40 0.75 -1.28 2.83
CA GLY A 40 0.39 -0.87 1.47
C GLY A 40 -0.97 -1.43 1.02
N MET A 41 -1.29 -2.67 1.38
CA MET A 41 -2.61 -3.25 1.12
C MET A 41 -3.72 -2.49 1.85
N VAL A 42 -3.56 -2.21 3.14
CA VAL A 42 -4.53 -1.43 3.93
C VAL A 42 -4.74 -0.05 3.31
N TRP A 43 -3.68 0.65 2.95
CA TRP A 43 -3.78 1.95 2.29
C TRP A 43 -4.51 1.86 0.95
N SER A 44 -4.20 0.86 0.14
CA SER A 44 -4.84 0.64 -1.17
C SER A 44 -6.33 0.36 -1.00
N ASP A 45 -6.71 -0.43 0.01
CA ASP A 45 -8.09 -0.75 0.31
C ASP A 45 -8.88 0.49 0.74
N GLU A 46 -8.30 1.32 1.61
CA GLU A 46 -8.92 2.58 2.03
C GLU A 46 -9.08 3.55 0.86
N ALA A 47 -8.06 3.69 0.00
CA ALA A 47 -8.15 4.53 -1.20
C ALA A 47 -9.27 4.06 -2.13
N LYS A 48 -9.35 2.75 -2.39
CA LYS A 48 -10.42 2.16 -3.21
C LYS A 48 -11.79 2.34 -2.56
N ARG A 49 -11.89 2.23 -1.23
CA ARG A 49 -13.14 2.44 -0.47
C ARG A 49 -13.60 3.89 -0.56
N ILE A 50 -12.71 4.87 -0.34
CA ILE A 50 -13.04 6.31 -0.43
C ILE A 50 -13.64 6.65 -1.79
N ILE A 51 -13.03 6.18 -2.88
CA ILE A 51 -13.56 6.42 -4.23
C ILE A 51 -14.96 5.84 -4.39
N ARG A 52 -15.19 4.64 -3.85
CA ARG A 52 -16.49 3.95 -3.92
C ARG A 52 -17.57 4.62 -3.11
N ASP A 53 -17.25 5.03 -1.88
CA ASP A 53 -18.22 5.60 -0.95
C ASP A 53 -18.59 7.04 -1.35
N GLU A 54 -17.61 7.80 -1.84
CA GLU A 54 -17.81 9.20 -2.23
C GLU A 54 -18.31 9.34 -3.69
N ASP A 55 -18.34 8.24 -4.45
CA ASP A 55 -18.80 8.17 -5.85
C ASP A 55 -18.14 9.22 -6.77
N HIS A 56 -16.88 9.55 -6.46
CA HIS A 56 -16.16 10.67 -7.08
C HIS A 56 -15.61 10.36 -8.48
N ILE A 57 -15.39 9.08 -8.80
CA ILE A 57 -14.70 8.64 -10.01
C ILE A 57 -15.42 7.46 -10.65
N ASP A 58 -15.78 7.63 -11.91
CA ASP A 58 -16.54 6.67 -12.71
C ASP A 58 -15.63 5.70 -13.52
N THR A 59 -14.36 5.57 -13.14
CA THR A 59 -13.40 4.74 -13.88
C THR A 59 -12.91 3.57 -13.04
N GLY A 60 -13.46 2.38 -13.33
CA GLY A 60 -12.99 1.13 -12.74
C GLY A 60 -11.48 0.90 -12.97
N LEU A 61 -10.92 1.42 -14.06
CA LEU A 61 -9.48 1.36 -14.35
C LEU A 61 -8.63 2.01 -13.24
N TYR A 62 -9.00 3.21 -12.77
CA TYR A 62 -8.25 3.88 -11.72
C TYR A 62 -8.39 3.16 -10.38
N ILE A 63 -9.61 2.82 -9.98
CA ILE A 63 -9.86 2.09 -8.73
C ILE A 63 -9.08 0.77 -8.73
N ASN A 64 -9.12 0.03 -9.83
CA ASN A 64 -8.52 -1.29 -9.92
C ASN A 64 -7.00 -1.28 -10.03
N SER A 65 -6.37 -0.12 -10.27
CA SER A 65 -4.92 0.02 -10.41
C SER A 65 -4.23 0.60 -9.17
N ILE A 66 -4.97 1.01 -8.14
CA ILE A 66 -4.36 1.54 -6.91
C ILE A 66 -3.68 0.41 -6.14
N GLY A 67 -2.35 0.41 -6.19
CA GLY A 67 -1.43 -0.41 -5.39
C GLY A 67 -1.37 -1.90 -5.73
N TYR A 68 -2.49 -2.50 -6.14
CA TYR A 68 -2.56 -3.85 -6.67
C TYR A 68 -3.83 -4.03 -7.51
N ARG A 69 -3.79 -4.99 -8.44
CA ARG A 69 -4.90 -5.26 -9.36
C ARG A 69 -6.12 -5.80 -8.61
N THR A 70 -7.27 -5.18 -8.81
CA THR A 70 -8.57 -5.72 -8.40
C THR A 70 -9.53 -5.86 -9.57
N SER A 71 -10.63 -6.59 -9.37
CA SER A 71 -11.67 -6.83 -10.38
C SER A 71 -13.01 -6.21 -9.95
N PHE A 72 -13.00 -5.03 -9.31
CA PHE A 72 -14.23 -4.28 -9.03
C PHE A 72 -14.98 -4.01 -10.33
N PRO A 73 -16.33 -4.03 -10.34
CA PRO A 73 -17.10 -4.11 -11.57
C PRO A 73 -16.63 -3.04 -12.55
N PRO A 74 -16.25 -3.40 -13.80
CA PRO A 74 -15.62 -2.51 -14.76
C PRO A 74 -16.62 -1.50 -15.37
N ARG A 75 -17.68 -1.17 -14.65
CA ARG A 75 -18.77 -0.35 -15.16
C ARG A 75 -18.41 1.10 -14.96
N HIS A 76 -17.83 1.66 -16.00
CA HIS A 76 -18.09 3.05 -16.36
C HIS A 76 -19.62 3.22 -16.40
N LYS A 77 -20.22 4.05 -15.54
CA LYS A 77 -21.65 4.41 -15.61
C LYS A 77 -22.01 4.96 -16.99
N SER A 78 -21.02 5.51 -17.73
CA SER A 78 -21.17 5.99 -19.11
C SER A 78 -21.16 4.92 -20.22
N GLY A 79 -20.78 3.67 -19.93
CA GLY A 79 -20.75 2.59 -20.92
C GLY A 79 -19.62 2.66 -21.97
N ARG A 80 -18.63 3.54 -21.83
CA ARG A 80 -17.46 3.62 -22.75
C ARG A 80 -16.22 2.95 -22.17
N GLY A 81 -15.56 2.10 -22.97
CA GLY A 81 -14.16 1.68 -22.81
C GLY A 81 -13.86 0.76 -21.63
N VAL A 82 -13.94 -0.55 -21.87
CA VAL A 82 -13.56 -1.62 -20.93
C VAL A 82 -12.06 -1.90 -21.06
N ARG A 83 -11.19 -0.91 -20.80
CA ARG A 83 -9.76 -1.24 -20.67
C ARG A 83 -9.56 -1.91 -19.33
N GLU A 84 -9.14 -3.16 -19.35
CA GLU A 84 -8.73 -3.87 -18.14
C GLU A 84 -7.44 -3.28 -17.56
N VAL A 85 -7.28 -3.38 -16.24
CA VAL A 85 -6.04 -2.96 -15.57
C VAL A 85 -4.94 -3.97 -15.89
N THR A 86 -3.79 -3.45 -16.32
CA THR A 86 -2.55 -4.20 -16.45
C THR A 86 -1.58 -3.88 -15.31
N GLU A 87 -0.50 -4.65 -15.19
CA GLU A 87 0.55 -4.38 -14.19
C GLU A 87 1.24 -3.02 -14.43
N GLU A 88 1.29 -2.54 -15.68
CA GLU A 88 1.85 -1.24 -16.04
C GLU A 88 1.06 -0.05 -15.47
N ASP A 89 -0.20 -0.28 -15.11
CA ASP A 89 -1.08 0.72 -14.52
C ASP A 89 -0.89 0.85 -13.01
N ILE A 90 -0.15 -0.06 -12.40
CA ILE A 90 0.02 -0.15 -10.95
C ILE A 90 1.42 0.36 -10.61
N VAL A 91 1.50 1.26 -9.62
CA VAL A 91 2.79 1.57 -8.99
C VAL A 91 2.97 0.59 -7.84
N TYR A 92 3.97 -0.28 -7.96
CA TYR A 92 4.41 -1.20 -6.91
C TYR A 92 5.92 -1.41 -7.04
N GLU A 93 6.71 -0.68 -6.26
CA GLU A 93 8.17 -0.77 -6.28
C GLU A 93 8.68 -1.01 -4.86
N LEU A 94 9.23 -2.21 -4.63
CA LEU A 94 9.83 -2.59 -3.36
C LEU A 94 11.34 -2.33 -3.42
N GLU A 95 11.83 -1.38 -2.63
CA GLU A 95 13.26 -1.11 -2.46
C GLU A 95 13.71 -1.66 -1.11
N GLU A 96 14.82 -2.41 -1.14
CA GLU A 96 15.34 -3.09 0.04
C GLU A 96 16.79 -2.71 0.31
N ARG A 97 17.06 -2.35 1.56
CA ARG A 97 18.38 -2.10 2.11
C ARG A 97 18.59 -2.94 3.37
N GLU A 98 19.80 -2.91 3.91
CA GLU A 98 20.20 -3.72 5.06
C GLU A 98 19.27 -3.53 6.28
N ASP A 99 18.87 -2.29 6.53
CA ASP A 99 18.11 -1.84 7.69
C ASP A 99 16.72 -1.28 7.35
N VAL A 100 16.48 -0.94 6.08
CA VAL A 100 15.26 -0.27 5.61
C VAL A 100 14.62 -1.04 4.46
N THR A 101 13.29 -1.12 4.48
CA THR A 101 12.49 -1.56 3.34
C THR A 101 11.48 -0.46 3.02
N ARG A 102 11.40 -0.09 1.74
CA ARG A 102 10.47 0.94 1.22
C ARG A 102 9.58 0.31 0.17
N LEU A 103 8.30 0.67 0.21
CA LEU A 103 7.34 0.30 -0.82
C LEU A 103 6.77 1.60 -1.41
N ALA A 104 7.08 1.88 -2.67
CA ALA A 104 6.35 2.88 -3.43
C ALA A 104 5.10 2.20 -4.01
N ILE A 105 3.93 2.74 -3.68
CA ILE A 105 2.64 2.13 -4.03
C ILE A 105 1.66 3.19 -4.54
N GLY A 106 0.85 2.84 -5.54
CA GLY A 106 -0.16 3.73 -6.12
C GLY A 106 -0.65 3.30 -7.49
N SER A 107 -1.09 4.28 -8.29
CA SER A 107 -1.61 4.06 -9.64
C SER A 107 -0.80 4.87 -10.66
N ASN A 108 -0.40 4.24 -11.75
CA ASN A 108 0.32 4.82 -12.88
C ASN A 108 -0.61 5.25 -14.03
N VAL A 109 -1.94 5.14 -13.84
CA VAL A 109 -2.92 5.66 -14.81
C VAL A 109 -2.68 7.16 -15.03
N SER A 110 -2.69 7.60 -16.29
CA SER A 110 -2.26 8.95 -16.69
C SER A 110 -2.98 10.10 -15.98
N TYR A 111 -4.27 9.93 -15.68
CA TYR A 111 -5.10 10.93 -14.99
C TYR A 111 -5.11 10.78 -13.46
N ALA A 112 -4.36 9.85 -12.88
CA ALA A 112 -4.30 9.62 -11.42
C ALA A 112 -3.85 10.89 -10.66
N SER A 113 -2.87 11.61 -11.20
CA SER A 113 -2.36 12.86 -10.61
C SER A 113 -3.40 13.98 -10.58
N GLU A 114 -4.28 14.03 -11.58
CA GLU A 114 -5.36 15.03 -11.66
C GLU A 114 -6.47 14.71 -10.65
N LEU A 115 -6.82 13.44 -10.53
CA LEU A 115 -7.78 12.96 -9.52
C LEU A 115 -7.27 13.23 -8.11
N GLU A 116 -5.99 12.98 -7.84
CA GLU A 116 -5.41 13.23 -6.52
C GLU A 116 -5.41 14.72 -6.16
N LYS A 117 -5.08 15.61 -7.10
CA LYS A 117 -5.15 17.07 -6.87
C LYS A 117 -6.55 17.56 -6.55
N ARG A 118 -7.58 16.90 -7.08
CA ARG A 118 -8.98 17.32 -6.95
C ARG A 118 -9.66 16.74 -5.72
N TYR A 119 -9.37 15.48 -5.39
CA TYR A 119 -10.13 14.72 -4.40
C TYR A 119 -9.29 14.26 -3.20
N HIS A 120 -7.96 14.38 -3.26
CA HIS A 120 -7.03 14.01 -2.19
C HIS A 120 -7.21 12.57 -1.69
N ILE A 121 -7.52 11.64 -2.60
CA ILE A 121 -7.92 10.27 -2.26
C ILE A 121 -6.80 9.53 -1.56
N MET A 122 -5.58 9.61 -2.12
CA MET A 122 -4.40 8.95 -1.57
C MET A 122 -4.03 9.52 -0.20
N ALA A 123 -4.09 10.85 -0.04
CA ALA A 123 -3.85 11.50 1.24
C ALA A 123 -4.91 11.11 2.29
N LYS A 124 -6.20 11.17 1.95
CA LYS A 124 -7.29 10.73 2.82
C LYS A 124 -7.14 9.25 3.22
N ALA A 125 -6.72 8.38 2.30
CA ALA A 125 -6.50 6.97 2.58
C ALA A 125 -5.35 6.76 3.57
N LEU A 126 -4.28 7.57 3.47
CA LEU A 126 -3.21 7.57 4.47
C LEU A 126 -3.75 7.96 5.84
N ASP A 127 -4.47 9.08 5.93
CA ASP A 127 -5.02 9.58 7.20
C ASP A 127 -6.01 8.60 7.85
N GLN A 128 -6.92 8.03 7.06
CA GLN A 128 -7.95 7.11 7.54
C GLN A 128 -7.39 5.72 7.86
N GLY A 129 -6.40 5.26 7.08
CA GLY A 129 -5.80 3.94 7.21
C GLY A 129 -4.67 3.86 8.24
N GLU A 130 -4.11 4.98 8.71
CA GLU A 130 -2.85 5.02 9.47
C GLU A 130 -2.85 4.10 10.70
N SER A 131 -3.92 4.16 11.50
CA SER A 131 -4.07 3.32 12.69
C SER A 131 -4.05 1.84 12.33
N ARG A 132 -4.77 1.45 11.26
CA ARG A 132 -4.83 0.06 10.82
C ARG A 132 -3.51 -0.40 10.20
N MET A 133 -2.83 0.47 9.45
CA MET A 133 -1.50 0.20 8.90
C MET A 133 -0.50 -0.12 10.01
N LYS A 134 -0.47 0.68 11.10
CA LYS A 134 0.39 0.42 12.27
C LYS A 134 0.10 -0.95 12.90
N GLN A 135 -1.18 -1.29 13.08
CA GLN A 135 -1.58 -2.58 13.65
C GLN A 135 -1.12 -3.77 12.80
N VAL A 136 -1.32 -3.71 11.47
CA VAL A 136 -0.93 -4.83 10.60
C VAL A 136 0.59 -4.94 10.48
N VAL A 137 1.31 -3.81 10.51
CA VAL A 137 2.78 -3.79 10.55
C VAL A 137 3.30 -4.53 11.79
N GLU A 138 2.82 -4.15 12.98
CA GLU A 138 3.23 -4.82 14.22
C GLU A 138 2.88 -6.31 14.21
N PHE A 139 1.67 -6.65 13.73
CA PHE A 139 1.23 -8.03 13.62
C PHE A 139 2.13 -8.85 12.68
N GLN A 140 2.49 -8.34 11.51
CA GLN A 140 3.33 -9.07 10.56
C GLN A 140 4.75 -9.27 11.10
N VAL A 141 5.33 -8.25 11.73
CA VAL A 141 6.66 -8.38 12.36
C VAL A 141 6.63 -9.47 13.43
N ARG A 142 5.66 -9.42 14.35
CA ARG A 142 5.48 -10.43 15.41
C ARG A 142 5.29 -11.84 14.84
N LYS A 143 4.43 -11.97 13.84
CA LYS A 143 4.15 -13.24 13.16
C LYS A 143 5.39 -13.87 12.52
N VAL A 144 6.21 -13.07 11.81
CA VAL A 144 7.42 -13.58 11.13
C VAL A 144 8.51 -13.93 12.15
N LEU A 145 8.65 -13.11 13.19
CA LEU A 145 9.67 -13.32 14.24
C LEU A 145 9.25 -14.34 15.31
N GLY A 146 7.98 -14.76 15.33
CA GLY A 146 7.48 -15.80 16.24
C GLY A 146 7.25 -15.32 17.68
N ASN A 147 6.93 -14.04 17.87
CA ASN A 147 6.60 -13.42 19.16
C ASN A 147 5.11 -13.08 19.27
#